data_AF-F3CEE5-F1
#
_entry.id   AF-F3CEE5-F1
#
_cell.length_a   1.000
_cell.length_b   1.000
_cell.length_c   1.000
_cell.angle_alpha   90.00
_cell.angle_beta   90.00
_cell.angle_gamma   90.00
#
_symmetry.space_group_name_H-M   'P 1'
#
loop_
_entity.id
_entity.type
_entity.pdbx_description
1 polymer ?
#
loop_
_entity_poly.entity_id
_entity_poly.type
_entity_poly.pdbx_seq_one_letter_code
_entity_poly.pdbx_strand_id
1 'polypeptide(L)' 'MADTQVESTSSYQYDSLGRRVAKQSEIKGYTEHKRFLWQG' A
#
# COMPACT_ATOMS: atom_id res chain seq x y z
N MET A 1 9.83 18.38 -20.80
CA MET A 1 8.74 17.72 -20.05
C MET A 1 9.43 16.72 -19.13
N ALA A 2 9.37 16.91 -17.82
CA ALA A 2 10.07 16.01 -16.89
C ALA A 2 9.32 14.67 -16.84
N ASP A 3 10.00 13.59 -17.20
CA ASP A 3 9.49 12.22 -17.07
C ASP A 3 9.32 11.94 -15.57
N THR A 4 8.08 12.11 -15.08
CA THR A 4 7.76 11.82 -13.68
C THR A 4 7.52 10.33 -13.60
N GLN A 5 8.59 9.55 -13.66
CA GLN A 5 8.50 8.11 -13.51
C GLN A 5 8.00 7.80 -12.11
N VAL A 6 6.83 7.15 -12.01
CA VAL A 6 6.28 6.70 -10.73
C VAL A 6 7.23 5.65 -10.15
N GLU A 7 7.99 6.05 -9.14
CA GLU A 7 8.97 5.17 -8.49
C GLU A 7 8.31 4.12 -7.60
N SER A 8 7.05 4.34 -7.22
CA SER A 8 6.29 3.39 -6.40
C SER A 8 4.77 3.56 -6.53
N THR A 9 4.06 2.44 -6.56
CA THR A 9 2.59 2.38 -6.47
C THR A 9 2.19 1.77 -5.14
N SER A 10 1.12 2.25 -4.52
CA SER A 10 0.61 1.68 -3.26
C SER A 10 -0.91 1.50 -3.29
N SER A 11 -1.38 0.36 -2.80
CA SER A 11 -2.79 0.01 -2.65
C SER A 11 -3.10 -0.29 -1.18
N TYR A 12 -4.34 0.00 -0.77
CA TYR A 12 -4.78 -0.16 0.61
C TYR A 12 -6.00 -1.07 0.69
N GLN A 13 -6.07 -1.87 1.74
CA GLN A 13 -7.25 -2.67 2.06
C GLN A 13 -7.89 -2.14 3.34
N TYR A 14 -9.22 -2.19 3.37
CA TYR A 14 -10.04 -1.69 4.47
C TYR A 14 -10.97 -2.79 4.99
N ASP A 15 -11.32 -2.74 6.27
CA ASP A 15 -12.40 -3.56 6.83
C ASP A 15 -13.78 -2.91 6.64
N SER A 16 -14.84 -3.58 7.10
CA SER A 16 -16.22 -3.09 7.00
C SER A 16 -16.51 -1.80 7.79
N LEU A 17 -15.62 -1.41 8.71
CA LEU A 17 -15.70 -0.16 9.46
C LEU A 17 -14.87 0.96 8.81
N GLY A 18 -14.24 0.70 7.66
CA GLY A 18 -13.42 1.67 6.93
C GLY A 18 -12.01 1.85 7.51
N ARG A 19 -11.55 0.96 8.39
CA ARG A 19 -10.18 1.03 8.94
C ARG A 19 -9.21 0.38 7.98
N ARG A 20 -8.02 0.97 7.80
CA ARG A 20 -6.96 0.40 6.97
C ARG A 20 -6.35 -0.83 7.64
N VAL A 21 -6.53 -2.01 7.03
CA VAL A 21 -6.06 -3.31 7.56
C VAL A 21 -4.84 -3.85 6.81
N ALA A 22 -4.57 -3.36 5.60
CA ALA A 22 -3.35 -3.72 4.88
C ALA A 22 -2.87 -2.60 3.94
N LYS A 23 -1.59 -2.68 3.60
CA LYS A 23 -0.97 -1.93 2.50
C LYS A 23 -0.20 -2.91 1.61
N GLN A 24 -0.36 -2.78 0.31
CA GLN A 24 0.50 -3.37 -0.70
C GLN A 24 1.25 -2.23 -1.39
N SER A 25 2.56 -2.37 -1.57
CA SER A 25 3.37 -1.37 -2.29
C SER A 25 4.20 -2.08 -3.35
N GLU A 26 4.24 -1.52 -4.55
CA GLU A 26 5.14 -1.96 -5.62
C GLU A 26 6.21 -0.89 -5.79
N ILE A 27 7.46 -1.24 -5.50
CA ILE A 27 8.61 -0.34 -5.56
C ILE A 27 9.63 -0.99 -6.47
N LYS A 28 9.90 -0.38 -7.63
CA LYS A 28 10.89 -0.88 -8.61
C LYS A 28 10.73 -2.37 -8.95
N GLY A 29 9.49 -2.85 -9.06
CA GLY A 29 9.16 -4.26 -9.35
C GLY A 29 9.13 -5.19 -8.13
N TYR A 30 9.42 -4.71 -6.93
CA TYR A 30 9.28 -5.46 -5.68
C TYR A 30 7.95 -5.16 -5.00
N THR A 31 7.22 -6.21 -4.64
CA THR A 31 5.94 -6.07 -3.91
C THR A 31 6.13 -6.28 -2.42
N GLU A 32 5.89 -5.24 -1.63
CA GLU A 32 5.83 -5.31 -0.18
C GLU A 32 4.37 -5.43 0.29
N HIS A 33 4.10 -6.37 1.20
CA HIS A 33 2.81 -6.53 1.84
C HIS A 33 2.93 -6.28 3.34
N LYS A 34 2.14 -5.34 3.86
CA LYS A 34 2.09 -5.03 5.29
C LYS A 34 0.66 -5.17 5.81
N ARG A 35 0.46 -6.04 6.79
CA ARG A 35 -0.80 -6.17 7.53
C ARG A 35 -0.73 -5.32 8.79
N PHE A 36 -1.79 -4.56 9.07
CA PHE A 36 -1.91 -3.84 10.34
C PHE A 36 -2.67 -4.74 11.31
N LEU A 37 -1.97 -5.27 12.32
CA LEU A 37 -2.61 -5.96 13.43
C LEU A 37 -3.16 -4.87 14.36
N TRP A 38 -4.48 -4.72 14.35
CA TRP A 38 -5.16 -3.84 15.29
C TRP A 38 -5.30 -4.60 16.62
N GLN A 39 -4.39 -4.33 17.56
CA GLN A 39 -4.57 -4.73 18.96
C GLN A 39 -5.45 -3.62 19.56
N GLY A 40 -6.75 -3.90 19.69
CA GLY A 40 -7.73 -2.94 20.21
C GLY A 40 -7.38 -2.38 21.58
#